data_AF-A0A656JPI7-F1
#
_entry.id   AF-A0A656JPI7-F1
#
_cell.length_a   1.000
_cell.length_b   1.000
_cell.length_c   1.000
_cell.angle_alpha   90.00
_cell.angle_beta   90.00
_cell.angle_gamma   90.00
#
_symmetry.space_group_name_H-M   'P 1'
#
loop_
_entity.id
_entity.type
_entity.pdbx_description
1 polymer ?
#
loop_
_entity_poly.entity_id
_entity_poly.type
_entity_poly.pdbx_seq_one_letter_code
_entity_poly.pdbx_strand_id
1 'polypeptide(L)' 'GMCYIRGNAMDYDGWAKEPGLEDWSYLDCLPYFRKAETRDIGPNDYHGGEGPVSVTTPKAGNNPLFHAMVEA' A
#
# COMPACT_ATOMS: atom_id res chain seq x y z
N GLY A 1 4.06 15.72 5.56
CA GLY A 1 3.12 14.58 5.58
C GLY A 1 3.92 13.30 5.51
N MET A 2 3.47 12.26 6.21
CA MET A 2 3.97 10.89 6.03
C MET A 2 2.79 10.05 5.59
N CYS A 3 2.59 9.96 4.27
CA CYS A 3 1.54 9.16 3.65
C CYS A 3 2.20 8.00 2.92
N TYR A 4 1.85 6.77 3.31
CA TYR A 4 2.31 5.56 2.63
C TYR A 4 1.28 5.17 1.58
N ILE A 5 1.60 5.36 0.30
CA ILE A 5 0.75 5.04 -0.84
C ILE A 5 1.58 4.19 -1.79
N ARG A 6 1.07 3.01 -2.16
CA ARG A 6 1.75 2.12 -3.12
C ARG A 6 1.50 2.57 -4.57
N GLY A 7 0.22 2.66 -4.95
CA GLY A 7 -0.23 2.88 -6.33
C GLY A 7 -1.45 2.00 -6.62
N ASN A 8 -2.09 2.17 -7.78
CA ASN A 8 -3.16 1.28 -8.24
C ASN A 8 -2.55 0.07 -8.98
N ALA A 9 -3.18 -1.10 -8.91
CA ALA A 9 -2.73 -2.30 -9.63
C ALA A 9 -2.57 -2.04 -11.15
N MET A 10 -3.47 -1.27 -11.75
CA MET A 10 -3.44 -0.93 -13.18
C MET A 10 -2.24 -0.06 -13.57
N ASP A 11 -1.62 0.65 -12.62
CA ASP A 11 -0.40 1.43 -12.90
C ASP A 11 0.76 0.47 -13.21
N TYR A 12 0.92 -0.55 -12.37
CA TYR A 12 1.94 -1.60 -12.52
C TYR A 12 1.66 -2.49 -13.73
N ASP A 13 0.42 -2.92 -13.92
CA ASP A 13 0.03 -3.71 -15.09
C ASP A 13 0.15 -2.90 -16.40
N GLY A 14 0.08 -1.57 -16.30
CA GLY A 14 0.41 -0.66 -17.38
C GLY A 14 1.90 -0.72 -17.73
N TRP A 15 2.78 -0.68 -16.72
CA TRP A 15 4.23 -0.81 -16.91
C TRP A 15 4.62 -2.16 -17.48
N ALA A 16 3.97 -3.24 -17.05
CA ALA A 16 4.24 -4.59 -17.52
C ALA A 16 3.98 -4.81 -19.02
N LYS A 17 3.33 -3.85 -19.70
CA LYS A 17 3.11 -3.89 -21.16
C LYS A 17 4.30 -3.36 -21.95
N GLU A 18 5.21 -2.63 -21.32
CA GLU A 18 6.38 -2.04 -21.97
C GLU A 18 7.52 -3.08 -22.06
N PRO A 19 8.24 -3.15 -23.19
CA PRO A 19 9.36 -4.07 -23.34
C PRO A 19 10.44 -3.86 -22.28
N GLY A 20 10.85 -4.94 -21.61
CA GLY A 20 11.84 -4.93 -20.53
C GLY A 20 11.26 -4.64 -19.12
N LEU A 21 9.95 -4.45 -19.01
CA LEU A 21 9.24 -4.28 -17.73
C LEU A 21 8.22 -5.39 -17.47
N GLU A 22 8.28 -6.51 -18.17
CA GLU A 22 7.26 -7.58 -18.15
C GLU A 22 7.00 -8.11 -16.72
N ASP A 23 8.04 -8.14 -15.88
CA ASP A 23 7.97 -8.59 -14.47
C ASP A 23 7.60 -7.45 -13.48
N TRP A 24 7.07 -6.32 -13.97
CA TRP A 24 6.61 -5.20 -13.14
C TRP A 24 5.10 -5.19 -12.95
N SER A 25 4.41 -6.31 -13.18
CA SER A 25 2.98 -6.41 -12.88
C SER A 25 2.73 -6.21 -11.38
N TYR A 26 1.48 -5.87 -11.02
CA TYR A 26 1.14 -5.70 -9.60
C TYR A 26 1.44 -6.97 -8.79
N LEU A 27 1.20 -8.14 -9.39
CA LEU A 27 1.40 -9.43 -8.74
C LEU A 27 2.88 -9.76 -8.54
N ASP A 28 3.74 -9.36 -9.47
CA ASP A 28 5.20 -9.52 -9.34
C ASP A 28 5.77 -8.57 -8.28
N CYS A 29 5.20 -7.37 -8.16
CA CYS A 29 5.58 -6.39 -7.13
C CYS A 29 5.04 -6.74 -5.74
N LEU A 30 3.94 -7.49 -5.64
CA LEU A 30 3.23 -7.76 -4.38
C LEU A 30 4.10 -8.40 -3.28
N PRO A 31 4.95 -9.42 -3.56
CA PRO A 31 5.87 -9.97 -2.56
C PRO A 31 6.82 -8.92 -1.99
N TYR A 32 7.25 -7.95 -2.79
CA TYR A 32 8.15 -6.89 -2.35
C TYR A 32 7.43 -5.88 -1.46
N PHE A 33 6.20 -5.50 -1.79
CA PHE A 33 5.38 -4.65 -0.90
C PHE A 33 5.15 -5.31 0.45
N ARG A 34 4.80 -6.60 0.44
CA ARG A 34 4.61 -7.38 1.67
C ARG A 34 5.91 -7.53 2.47
N LYS A 35 7.06 -7.65 1.81
CA LYS A 35 8.36 -7.71 2.50
C LYS A 35 8.81 -6.36 3.07
N ALA A 36 8.40 -5.25 2.46
CA ALA A 36 8.84 -3.92 2.86
C ALA A 36 8.14 -3.40 4.12
N GLU A 37 6.87 -3.73 4.32
CA GLU A 37 6.06 -3.14 5.38
C GLU A 37 5.79 -4.06 6.58
N THR A 38 5.56 -3.42 7.73
CA THR A 38 4.91 -3.98 8.91
C THR A 38 3.66 -3.15 9.18
N ARG A 39 2.50 -3.71 8.87
CA ARG A 39 1.21 -3.07 9.11
C ARG A 39 0.80 -3.26 10.57
N ASP A 40 0.41 -2.18 11.23
CA ASP A 40 0.09 -2.16 12.66
C ASP A 40 -1.13 -3.00 13.09
N ILE A 41 -2.08 -3.26 12.18
CA ILE A 41 -3.22 -4.16 12.42
C ILE A 41 -2.99 -5.59 11.90
N GLY A 42 -1.75 -5.92 11.56
CA GLY A 42 -1.34 -7.24 11.10
C GLY A 42 -1.32 -7.41 9.56
N PRO A 43 -0.63 -8.46 9.09
CA PRO A 43 -0.51 -8.79 7.67
C PRO A 43 -1.81 -9.36 7.11
N ASN A 44 -1.93 -9.36 5.78
CA ASN A 44 -2.97 -10.10 5.05
C ASN A 44 -2.45 -10.51 3.67
N ASP A 45 -3.34 -10.92 2.76
CA ASP A 45 -2.96 -11.34 1.40
C ASP A 45 -2.18 -10.26 0.63
N TYR A 46 -2.40 -8.98 0.98
CA TYR A 46 -1.80 -7.83 0.34
C TYR A 46 -0.77 -7.08 1.19
N HIS A 47 -0.77 -7.27 2.51
CA HIS A 47 -0.01 -6.47 3.47
C HIS A 47 1.00 -7.29 4.27
N GLY A 48 2.15 -6.68 4.52
CA GLY A 48 3.28 -7.23 5.26
C GLY A 48 3.14 -7.08 6.78
N GLY A 49 3.88 -7.90 7.52
CA GLY A 49 3.89 -7.89 8.98
C GLY A 49 5.26 -7.89 9.63
N GLU A 50 6.33 -8.02 8.84
CA GLU A 50 7.71 -8.20 9.33
C GLU A 50 8.71 -7.30 8.61
N GLY A 51 8.23 -6.41 7.72
CA GLY A 51 9.07 -5.51 6.97
C GLY A 51 9.60 -4.33 7.79
N PRO A 52 10.71 -3.71 7.36
CA PRO A 52 11.36 -2.63 8.10
C PRO A 52 10.52 -1.33 8.19
N VAL A 53 9.53 -1.14 7.30
CA VAL A 53 8.71 0.07 7.26
C VAL A 53 7.46 -0.10 8.12
N SER A 54 7.40 0.56 9.27
CA SER A 54 6.18 0.59 10.09
C SER A 54 5.09 1.42 9.42
N VAL A 55 3.95 0.79 9.13
CA VAL A 55 2.79 1.43 8.51
C VAL A 55 1.64 1.48 9.50
N THR A 56 1.28 2.69 9.91
CA THR A 56 0.23 2.96 10.90
C THR A 56 -1.08 3.28 10.22
N THR A 57 -2.15 2.59 10.64
CA THR A 57 -3.52 2.92 10.23
C THR A 57 -4.04 4.14 10.99
N PRO A 58 -4.89 4.99 10.37
CA PRO A 58 -5.51 6.09 11.07
C PRO A 58 -6.28 5.57 12.29
N LYS A 59 -6.03 6.17 13.46
CA LYS A 59 -6.71 5.79 14.70
C LYS A 59 -8.00 6.60 14.86
N ALA A 60 -8.99 5.98 15.50
CA ALA A 60 -10.24 6.65 15.82
C ALA A 60 -9.95 7.93 16.61
N GLY A 61 -10.57 9.04 16.22
CA GLY A 61 -10.37 10.34 16.86
C GLY A 61 -9.08 11.08 16.48
N ASN A 62 -8.30 10.60 15.51
CA ASN A 62 -7.08 11.29 15.07
C ASN A 62 -7.32 12.73 14.58
N ASN A 63 -8.45 12.97 13.90
CA ASN A 63 -8.86 14.32 13.50
C ASN A 63 -10.36 14.33 13.19
N PRO A 64 -11.17 15.21 13.83
CA PRO A 64 -12.61 15.31 13.53
C PRO A 64 -12.90 15.66 12.07
N LEU A 65 -11.99 16.34 11.37
CA LEU A 65 -12.14 16.69 9.96
C LEU A 65 -12.09 15.49 9.02
N PHE A 66 -11.43 14.38 9.40
CA PHE A 66 -11.40 13.18 8.56
C PHE A 66 -12.78 12.53 8.46
N HIS A 67 -13.54 12.53 9.55
CA HIS A 67 -14.92 12.04 9.54
C HIS A 67 -15.81 12.96 8.70
N ALA A 68 -15.71 14.28 8.89
CA ALA A 68 -16.49 15.25 8.12
C ALA A 68 -16.21 15.19 6.61
N MET A 69 -14.96 14.92 6.20
CA MET A 69 -14.61 14.74 4.78
C MET A 69 -15.20 13.47 4.18
N VAL A 70 -15.28 12.38 4.94
CA VAL A 70 -15.83 11.09 4.46
C VAL A 70 -17.37 11.12 4.40
N GLU A 71 -18.02 11.90 5.24
CA GLU A 71 -19.48 12.03 5.29
C GLU A 71 -20.09 12.99 4.24
N ALA A 72 -19.28 13.91 3.68
CA ALA A 72 -19.72 14.91 2.70
C ALA A 72 -19.90 14.33 1.29
#